data_AF-A0A7G9YRX7-F1
#
_entry.id   AF-A0A7G9YRX7-F1
#
_cell.length_a   1.000
_cell.length_b   1.000
_cell.length_c   1.000
_cell.angle_alpha   90.00
_cell.angle_beta   90.00
_cell.angle_gamma   90.00
#
_symmetry.space_group_name_H-M   'P 1'
#
loop_
_entity.id
_entity.type
_entity.pdbx_description
1 polymer ?
#
loop_
_entity_poly.entity_id
_entity_poly.type
_entity_poly.pdbx_seq_one_letter_code
_entity_poly.pdbx_strand_id
1 'polypeptide(L)' 'MRVSANKRYDIVIFNVIPWYLRGEILENNEVLYAENADELDFWLYKQSKIWNGMKRRQSLVSADDLIERAKLREKELTRV' A
#
# COMPACT_ATOMS: atom_id res chain seq x y z
N MET A 1 26.62 1.74 -18.71
CA MET A 1 25.16 1.56 -18.81
C MET A 1 24.59 2.76 -19.54
N ARG A 2 24.12 2.62 -20.79
CA ARG A 2 23.60 3.74 -21.60
C ARG A 2 22.13 3.92 -21.25
N VAL A 3 21.80 4.85 -20.36
CA VAL A 3 20.42 5.16 -20.00
C VAL A 3 19.81 5.91 -21.19
N SER A 4 18.97 5.22 -21.95
CA SER A 4 18.15 5.83 -23.00
C SER A 4 17.17 6.80 -22.34
N ALA A 5 17.38 8.10 -22.53
CA ALA A 5 16.60 9.20 -21.95
C ALA A 5 15.15 9.30 -22.45
N ASN A 6 14.64 8.28 -23.15
CA ASN A 6 13.31 8.27 -23.74
C ASN A 6 12.28 7.47 -22.92
N LYS A 7 12.66 6.93 -21.74
CA LYS A 7 11.70 6.36 -20.78
C LYS A 7 11.26 7.46 -19.82
N ARG A 8 9.96 7.74 -19.80
CA ARG A 8 9.35 8.59 -18.78
C ARG A 8 9.27 7.80 -17.48
N TYR A 9 9.66 8.43 -16.38
CA TYR A 9 9.57 7.87 -15.04
C TYR A 9 8.54 8.68 -14.26
N ASP A 10 7.66 7.97 -13.56
CA ASP A 10 6.82 8.56 -12.53
C ASP A 10 7.60 8.54 -11.21
N ILE A 11 7.78 9.70 -10.61
CA ILE A 11 8.46 9.85 -9.31
C ILE A 11 7.41 10.17 -8.27
N VAL A 12 7.38 9.37 -7.21
CA VAL A 12 6.42 9.53 -6.11
C VAL A 12 7.15 9.55 -4.77
N ILE A 13 6.61 10.33 -3.83
CA ILE A 13 7.07 10.30 -2.44
C ILE A 13 6.33 9.16 -1.74
N PHE A 14 7.05 8.14 -1.29
CA PHE A 14 6.45 6.94 -0.68
C PHE A 14 5.46 7.27 0.46
N ASN A 15 5.78 8.28 1.28
CA ASN A 15 4.96 8.65 2.43
C ASN A 15 3.70 9.45 2.11
N VAL A 16 3.49 9.89 0.86
CA VAL A 16 2.27 10.65 0.48
C VAL A 16 1.28 9.82 -0.33
N ILE A 17 1.73 8.70 -0.91
CA ILE A 17 0.85 7.83 -1.70
C ILE A 17 -0.04 6.94 -0.83
N PRO A 18 -1.19 6.47 -1.34
CA PRO A 18 -2.05 5.51 -0.65
C PRO A 18 -1.36 4.18 -0.36
N TRP A 19 -1.84 3.47 0.67
CA TRP A 19 -1.25 2.22 1.14
C TRP A 19 -1.23 1.08 0.12
N TYR A 20 -2.21 1.01 -0.78
CA TYR A 20 -2.20 -0.05 -1.81
C TYR A 20 -1.01 0.12 -2.76
N LEU A 21 -0.67 1.35 -3.16
CA LEU A 21 0.53 1.63 -3.96
C LEU A 21 1.82 1.40 -3.17
N ARG A 22 1.84 1.75 -1.87
CA ARG A 22 2.98 1.41 -1.00
C ARG A 22 3.20 -0.09 -0.93
N GLY A 23 2.11 -0.87 -0.81
CA GLY A 23 2.14 -2.32 -0.79
C GLY A 23 2.82 -2.90 -2.03
N GLU A 24 2.43 -2.43 -3.21
CA GLU A 24 3.06 -2.84 -4.48
C GLU A 24 4.56 -2.56 -4.52
N ILE A 25 4.99 -1.38 -4.03
CA ILE A 25 6.42 -1.05 -3.92
C ILE A 25 7.09 -2.00 -2.92
N LEU A 26 6.52 -2.22 -1.74
CA LEU A 26 7.13 -3.08 -0.72
C LEU A 26 7.31 -4.53 -1.20
N GLU A 27 6.42 -5.01 -2.06
CA GLU A 27 6.48 -6.38 -2.60
C GLU A 27 7.41 -6.53 -3.81
N ASN A 28 7.58 -5.47 -4.61
CA ASN A 28 8.27 -5.56 -5.91
C ASN A 28 9.43 -4.57 -6.09
N ASN A 29 9.88 -3.89 -5.02
CA ASN A 29 10.94 -2.89 -5.14
C ASN A 29 12.32 -3.48 -5.49
N GLU A 30 13.13 -2.65 -6.11
CA GLU A 30 14.56 -2.80 -6.26
C GLU A 30 15.25 -1.55 -5.67
N VAL A 31 16.19 -1.74 -4.76
CA VAL A 31 16.91 -0.63 -4.11
C VAL A 31 18.02 -0.13 -5.02
N LEU A 32 17.84 1.09 -5.54
CA LEU A 32 18.85 1.75 -6.38
C LEU A 32 19.90 2.53 -5.56
N TYR A 33 19.51 3.06 -4.41
CA TYR A 33 20.38 3.86 -3.54
C TYR A 33 19.89 3.84 -2.09
N ALA A 34 20.83 3.76 -1.15
CA ALA A 34 20.64 3.98 0.27
C ALA A 34 21.90 4.63 0.84
N GLU A 35 21.76 5.69 1.63
CA GLU A 35 22.89 6.27 2.38
C GLU A 35 23.40 5.28 3.44
N ASN A 36 22.46 4.64 4.14
CA ASN A 36 22.71 3.54 5.07
C ASN A 36 21.77 2.37 4.75
N ALA A 37 22.34 1.24 4.34
CA ALA A 37 21.58 0.06 3.95
C ALA A 37 20.83 -0.59 5.12
N ASP A 38 21.43 -0.61 6.32
CA ASP A 38 20.82 -1.23 7.51
C ASP A 38 19.61 -0.41 8.00
N GLU A 39 19.71 0.92 7.94
CA GLU A 39 18.59 1.79 8.27
C GLU A 39 17.43 1.64 7.27
N LEU A 40 17.75 1.54 5.98
CA LEU A 40 16.74 1.31 4.95
C LEU A 40 16.07 -0.05 5.13
N ASP A 41 16.83 -1.12 5.36
CA ASP A 41 16.29 -2.46 5.58
C ASP A 41 15.36 -2.50 6.79
N PHE A 42 15.80 -1.92 7.91
CA PHE A 42 14.97 -1.83 9.11
C PHE A 42 13.70 -1.00 8.88
N TRP A 43 13.79 0.08 8.12
CA TRP A 43 12.62 0.89 7.77
C TRP A 43 11.65 0.11 6.86
N LEU A 44 12.15 -0.56 5.81
CA LEU A 44 11.35 -1.39 4.90
C LEU A 44 10.68 -2.54 5.65
N TYR A 45 11.38 -3.19 6.58
CA TYR A 45 10.81 -4.21 7.45
C TYR A 45 9.59 -3.70 8.22
N LYS A 46 9.68 -2.51 8.83
CA LYS A 46 8.56 -1.91 9.56
C LYS A 46 7.37 -1.63 8.65
N GLN A 47 7.61 -1.11 7.44
CA GLN A 47 6.53 -0.85 6.48
C GLN A 47 5.87 -2.16 6.03
N SER A 48 6.65 -3.19 5.73
CA SER A 48 6.16 -4.52 5.35
C SER A 48 5.35 -5.19 6.46
N LYS A 49 5.71 -5.00 7.74
CA LYS A 49 4.90 -5.46 8.88
C LYS A 49 3.52 -4.82 8.90
N ILE A 50 3.43 -3.51 8.68
CA ILE A 50 2.16 -2.79 8.62
C ILE A 50 1.31 -3.30 7.45
N TRP A 51 1.92 -3.40 6.26
CA TRP A 51 1.26 -3.88 5.06
C TRP A 51 0.72 -5.31 5.22
N ASN A 52 1.51 -6.23 5.75
CA ASN A 52 1.06 -7.60 6.02
C ASN A 52 -0.11 -7.64 7.02
N GLY A 53 -0.09 -6.75 8.02
CA GLY A 53 -1.23 -6.59 8.93
C GLY A 53 -2.50 -6.08 8.22
N MET A 54 -2.34 -5.16 7.25
CA MET A 54 -3.45 -4.67 6.43
C MET A 54 -4.01 -5.76 5.53
N LYS A 55 -3.16 -6.49 4.80
CA LYS A 55 -3.58 -7.63 3.96
C LYS A 55 -4.36 -8.67 4.76
N ARG A 56 -3.87 -9.03 5.95
CA ARG A 56 -4.58 -9.95 6.85
C ARG A 56 -5.97 -9.42 7.23
N ARG A 57 -6.11 -8.13 7.53
CA ARG A 57 -7.43 -7.56 7.87
C ARG A 57 -8.37 -7.54 6.67
N GLN A 58 -7.84 -7.24 5.48
CA GLN A 58 -8.62 -7.27 4.24
C GLN A 58 -9.07 -8.70 3.90
N SER A 59 -8.24 -9.72 4.14
CA SER A 59 -8.64 -11.11 3.87
C SER A 59 -9.72 -11.65 4.82
N LEU A 60 -9.93 -11.01 5.97
CA LEU A 60 -10.95 -11.40 6.95
C LEU A 60 -12.35 -10.86 6.63
N VAL A 61 -12.47 -9.96 5.66
CA VAL A 61 -13.77 -9.37 5.29
C VAL A 61 -13.91 -9.42 3.78
N SER A 62 -14.90 -10.15 3.29
CA SER A 62 -15.17 -10.20 1.86
C SER A 62 -15.66 -8.82 1.35
N ALA A 63 -15.49 -8.56 0.05
CA ALA A 63 -16.06 -7.35 -0.55
C ALA A 63 -17.60 -7.34 -0.40
N ASP A 64 -18.22 -8.52 -0.52
CA ASP A 64 -19.67 -8.69 -0.36
C ASP A 64 -20.13 -8.38 1.06
N ASP A 65 -19.39 -8.82 2.08
CA ASP A 65 -19.65 -8.52 3.49
C ASP A 65 -19.60 -7.01 3.75
N LEU A 66 -18.65 -6.30 3.13
CA LEU A 66 -18.54 -4.84 3.25
C LEU A 66 -19.71 -4.13 2.57
N ILE A 67 -20.09 -4.58 1.37
CA ILE A 67 -21.23 -4.04 0.63
C ILE A 67 -22.53 -4.25 1.41
N GLU A 68 -22.72 -5.42 2.01
CA GLU A 68 -23.89 -5.72 2.81
C GLU A 68 -23.97 -4.82 4.06
N ARG A 69 -22.86 -4.66 4.78
CA ARG A 69 -22.79 -3.75 5.94
C ARG A 69 -23.07 -2.30 5.55
N ALA A 70 -22.58 -1.85 4.41
CA ALA A 70 -22.83 -0.50 3.90
C ALA A 70 -24.33 -0.29 3.63
N LYS A 71 -24.99 -1.24 2.96
CA LYS A 71 -26.43 -1.22 2.69
C LYS A 71 -27.27 -1.23 3.97
N LEU A 72 -26.89 -2.04 4.96
CA LEU A 72 -27.57 -2.10 6.26
C LEU A 72 -27.51 -0.74 6.97
N ARG A 73 -26.35 -0.10 6.97
CA ARG A 73 -26.14 1.20 7.60
C ARG A 73 -26.91 2.33 6.90
N GLU A 74 -27.01 2.29 5.58
CA GLU A 74 -27.82 3.25 4.80
C GLU A 74 -29.31 3.14 5.14
N LYS A 75 -29.80 1.91 5.35
CA LYS A 75 -31.18 1.62 5.73
C LYS A 75 -31.51 2.07 7.17
N GLU A 76 -30.54 2.06 8.07
CA GLU A 76 -30.68 2.61 9.42
C GLU A 76 -30.74 4.16 9.40
N LEU A 77 -29.94 4.79 8.54
CA LEU A 77 -29.91 6.26 8.38
C LEU A 77 -31.18 6.82 7.72
N THR A 78 -31.82 6.07 6.83
CA THR A 78 -33.09 6.48 6.17
C THR A 78 -34.34 6.19 7.00
N ARG A 79 -34.20 5.49 8.13
CA ARG A 79 -35.30 5.19 9.07
C ARG A 79 -35.49 6.25 10.16
N VAL A 80 -34.66 7.29 10.17
CA VAL A 80 -34.77 8.48 11.03
C VAL A 80 -35.26 9.65 10.18
#